data_AF-A0ABD5DIA7-F1
#
_entry.id   AF-A0ABD5DIA7-F1
#
_cell.length_a   1.000
_cell.length_b   1.000
_cell.length_c   1.000
_cell.angle_alpha   90.00
_cell.angle_beta   90.00
_cell.angle_gamma   90.00
#
_symmetry.space_group_name_H-M   'P 1'
#
loop_
_entity.id
_entity.type
_entity.pdbx_description
1 polymer ?
#
loop_
_entity_poly.entity_id
_entity_poly.type
_entity_poly.pdbx_seq_one_letter_code
_entity_poly.pdbx_strand_id
1 'polypeptide(L)'
;LATRFPNHLIIGSDQVCVLDGEITGKPHTEENARRQLRKASGSIITFYTGLALYNSASGHLQTECEPFDVHFRHLSDKEIE
;
A
#
# COMPACT_ATOMS: atom_id res chain seq x y z
N LEU A 1 14.00 -13.90 9.11
CA LEU A 1 15.04 -12.85 9.18
C LEU A 1 15.79 -12.85 10.50
N ALA A 2 15.09 -12.84 11.65
CA ALA A 2 15.71 -12.86 12.98
C ALA A 2 16.79 -13.93 13.18
N THR A 3 16.56 -15.17 12.72
CA THR A 3 17.55 -16.26 12.80
C THR A 3 18.84 -15.97 12.01
N ARG A 4 18.75 -15.21 10.92
CA ARG A 4 19.89 -14.78 10.09
C ARG A 4 20.56 -13.51 10.62
N PHE A 5 19.83 -12.71 11.40
CA PHE A 5 20.26 -11.41 11.93
C PHE A 5 19.87 -11.31 13.42
N PRO A 6 20.52 -12.06 14.33
CA PRO A 6 20.03 -12.22 15.71
C PRO A 6 20.25 -11.02 16.63
N ASN A 7 21.12 -10.06 16.29
CA ASN A 7 21.37 -8.85 17.07
C ASN A 7 21.16 -7.57 16.23
N HIS A 8 19.98 -7.39 15.66
CA HIS A 8 19.68 -6.28 14.75
C HIS A 8 18.34 -5.62 15.08
N LEU A 9 18.20 -4.37 14.64
CA LEU A 9 16.91 -3.74 14.41
C LEU A 9 16.50 -4.04 12.97
N ILE A 10 15.38 -4.75 12.80
CA ILE A 10 14.86 -5.21 11.52
C ILE A 10 13.61 -4.40 11.21
N ILE A 11 13.64 -3.67 10.09
CA ILE A 11 12.49 -2.93 9.59
C ILE A 11 11.71 -3.80 8.62
N GLY A 12 10.41 -3.94 8.86
CA GLY A 12 9.45 -4.51 7.92
C GLY A 12 8.46 -3.44 7.51
N SER A 13 8.02 -3.44 6.26
CA SER A 13 6.92 -2.60 5.81
C SER A 13 6.14 -3.29 4.70
N ASP A 14 4.86 -2.98 4.62
CA ASP A 14 3.97 -3.42 3.57
C ASP A 14 2.95 -2.31 3.29
N GLN A 15 2.39 -2.30 2.08
CA GLN A 15 1.41 -1.30 1.71
C GLN A 15 0.30 -1.92 0.86
N VAL A 16 -0.94 -1.57 1.18
CA VAL A 16 -2.12 -1.88 0.37
C VAL A 16 -2.85 -0.60 -0.03
N CYS A 17 -3.48 -0.65 -1.21
CA CYS A 17 -4.37 0.38 -1.72
C CYS A 17 -5.81 -0.11 -1.55
N VAL A 18 -6.70 0.76 -1.07
CA VAL A 18 -8.12 0.47 -0.91
C VAL A 18 -8.92 1.45 -1.76
N LEU A 19 -9.75 0.90 -2.64
CA LEU A 19 -10.67 1.64 -3.49
C LEU A 19 -12.06 1.04 -3.33
N ASP A 20 -13.03 1.85 -2.95
CA ASP A 20 -14.40 1.44 -2.63
C ASP A 20 -14.48 0.31 -1.59
N GLY A 21 -13.59 0.32 -0.60
CA GLY A 21 -13.54 -0.69 0.47
C GLY A 21 -12.86 -2.01 0.09
N GLU A 22 -12.41 -2.16 -1.16
CA GLU A 22 -11.74 -3.37 -1.66
C GLU A 22 -10.23 -3.17 -1.79
N ILE A 23 -9.45 -4.17 -1.37
CA ILE A 23 -8.00 -4.17 -1.56
C ILE A 23 -7.70 -4.26 -3.05
N THR A 24 -7.01 -3.24 -3.57
CA THR A 24 -6.61 -3.11 -4.96
C THR A 24 -5.11 -3.38 -5.08
N GLY A 25 -4.77 -4.55 -5.61
CA GLY A 25 -3.38 -4.93 -5.90
C GLY A 25 -2.81 -4.29 -7.16
N LYS A 26 -1.56 -4.64 -7.49
CA LYS A 26 -0.91 -4.20 -8.73
C LYS A 26 -1.77 -4.61 -9.94
N PRO A 27 -1.89 -3.76 -10.96
CA PRO A 27 -2.76 -4.05 -12.10
C PRO A 27 -2.26 -5.20 -12.98
N HIS A 28 -0.94 -5.44 -13.03
CA HIS A 28 -0.23 -6.44 -13.85
C HIS A 28 -0.34 -6.25 -15.37
N THR A 29 -1.45 -5.75 -15.89
CA THR A 29 -1.68 -5.46 -17.32
C THR A 29 -2.16 -4.02 -17.50
N GLU A 30 -1.96 -3.47 -18.69
CA GLU A 30 -2.46 -2.13 -19.03
C GLU A 30 -3.98 -2.04 -18.93
N GLU A 31 -4.70 -3.05 -19.44
CA GLU A 31 -6.16 -3.10 -19.36
C GLU A 31 -6.66 -3.01 -17.91
N ASN A 32 -6.03 -3.76 -17.00
CA ASN A 32 -6.35 -3.71 -15.58
C ASN A 32 -6.00 -2.36 -14.95
N ALA A 33 -4.88 -1.74 -15.36
CA ALA A 33 -4.49 -0.42 -14.89
C ALA A 33 -5.53 0.63 -15.30
N ARG A 34 -5.98 0.61 -16.56
CA ARG A 34 -7.05 1.49 -17.04
C ARG A 34 -8.36 1.23 -16.30
N ARG A 35 -8.71 -0.02 -16.02
CA ARG A 35 -9.90 -0.36 -15.21
C ARG A 35 -9.79 0.19 -13.78
N GLN A 36 -8.63 0.07 -13.14
CA GLN A 36 -8.40 0.62 -11.80
C GLN A 36 -8.48 2.16 -11.83
N LEU A 37 -7.88 2.83 -12.82
CA LEU A 37 -7.96 4.28 -12.98
C LEU A 37 -9.39 4.78 -13.23
N ARG A 38 -10.19 4.05 -14.03
CA ARG A 38 -11.61 4.38 -14.24
C ARG A 38 -12.40 4.31 -12.94
N LYS A 39 -12.14 3.31 -12.09
CA LYS A 39 -12.76 3.22 -10.76
C LYS A 39 -12.29 4.32 -9.81
N ALA A 40 -11.01 4.69 -9.89
CA ALA A 40 -10.42 5.74 -9.06
C ALA A 40 -10.93 7.15 -9.41
N SER A 41 -11.30 7.38 -10.66
CA SER A 41 -11.73 8.67 -11.20
C SER A 41 -12.83 9.31 -10.34
N GLY A 42 -12.56 10.50 -9.80
CA GLY A 42 -13.49 11.24 -8.94
C GLY A 42 -13.66 10.70 -7.51
N SER A 43 -12.94 9.63 -7.16
CA SER A 43 -13.01 8.97 -5.85
C SER A 43 -11.81 9.33 -4.96
N ILE A 44 -11.89 8.92 -3.70
CA ILE A 44 -10.75 8.92 -2.78
C ILE A 44 -10.22 7.50 -2.72
N ILE A 45 -8.92 7.34 -2.94
CA ILE A 45 -8.20 6.09 -2.69
C ILE A 45 -7.44 6.23 -1.38
N THR A 46 -7.53 5.24 -0.50
CA THR A 46 -6.75 5.22 0.73
C THR A 46 -5.64 4.18 0.61
N PHE A 47 -4.40 4.59 0.83
CA PHE A 47 -3.29 3.69 1.04
C PHE A 47 -3.13 3.44 2.54
N TYR A 48 -2.94 2.20 2.93
CA TYR A 48 -2.57 1.82 4.29
C TYR A 48 -1.14 1.30 4.27
N THR A 49 -0.24 1.97 4.98
CA THR A 49 1.17 1.60 5.05
C THR A 49 1.48 1.03 6.43
N GLY A 50 1.75 -0.26 6.50
CA GLY A 50 2.22 -0.92 7.70
C GLY A 50 3.73 -0.73 7.88
N LEU A 51 4.17 -0.46 9.11
CA LEU A 51 5.56 -0.39 9.51
C LEU A 51 5.77 -1.26 10.76
N ALA A 52 6.87 -2.01 10.78
CA ALA A 52 7.29 -2.80 11.93
C ALA A 52 8.77 -2.58 12.21
N LEU A 53 9.12 -2.37 13.48
CA LEU A 53 10.49 -2.39 13.97
C LEU A 53 10.65 -3.55 14.95
N TYR A 54 11.42 -4.54 14.56
CA TYR A 54 11.70 -5.72 15.36
C TYR A 54 13.15 -5.73 15.84
N ASN A 55 13.35 -5.71 17.16
CA ASN A 55 14.66 -5.93 17.76
C ASN A 55 14.87 -7.44 17.97
N SER A 56 15.71 -8.06 17.15
CA SER A 56 15.94 -9.50 17.21
C SER A 56 16.77 -9.96 18.41
N ALA A 57 17.49 -9.06 19.08
CA ALA A 57 18.26 -9.38 20.28
C ALA A 57 17.34 -9.57 21.50
N SER A 58 16.30 -8.74 21.61
CA SER A 58 15.37 -8.73 22.75
C SER A 58 14.00 -9.34 22.44
N GLY A 59 13.67 -9.53 21.17
CA GLY A 59 12.35 -9.92 20.71
C GLY A 59 11.30 -8.79 20.74
N HIS A 60 11.69 -7.55 21.06
CA HIS A 60 10.76 -6.44 21.12
C HIS A 60 10.25 -6.05 19.73
N LEU A 61 8.93 -5.89 19.60
CA LEU A 61 8.25 -5.54 18.35
C LEU A 61 7.44 -4.26 18.55
N GLN A 62 7.63 -3.30 17.65
CA GLN A 62 6.79 -2.12 17.50
C GLN A 62 6.14 -2.17 16.11
N THR A 63 4.87 -1.79 16.03
CA THR A 63 4.11 -1.77 14.78
C THR A 63 3.23 -0.54 14.68
N GLU A 64 3.09 -0.01 13.49
CA GLU A 64 2.23 1.13 13.17
C GLU A 64 1.58 0.92 11.79
N CYS A 65 0.40 1.50 11.59
CA CYS A 65 -0.26 1.55 10.29
C CYS A 65 -0.73 2.98 10.03
N GLU A 66 -0.20 3.60 8.99
CA GLU A 66 -0.45 4.99 8.65
C GLU A 66 -1.31 5.08 7.37
N PRO A 67 -2.52 5.66 7.42
CA PRO A 67 -3.35 5.86 6.24
C PRO A 67 -2.92 7.12 5.46
N PHE A 68 -3.08 7.07 4.14
CA PHE A 68 -2.86 8.22 3.26
C PHE A 68 -3.93 8.28 2.17
N ASP A 69 -4.69 9.37 2.14
CA ASP A 69 -5.76 9.59 1.18
C ASP A 69 -5.28 10.34 -0.07
N VAL A 70 -5.60 9.77 -1.23
CA VAL A 70 -5.37 10.38 -2.54
C VAL A 70 -6.71 10.74 -3.15
N HIS A 71 -6.95 12.04 -3.25
CA HIS A 71 -8.15 12.58 -3.89
C HIS A 71 -7.94 12.63 -5.41
N PHE A 72 -8.62 11.75 -6.14
CA PHE A 72 -8.53 11.75 -7.59
C PHE A 72 -9.43 12.82 -8.21
N ARG A 73 -8.89 13.46 -9.25
CA ARG A 73 -9.69 14.27 -10.16
C ARG A 73 -10.68 13.37 -10.91
N HIS A 74 -11.72 13.97 -11.48
CA HIS A 74 -12.46 13.29 -12.55
C HIS A 74 -11.55 13.21 -13.78
N LEU A 75 -11.29 11.99 -14.24
CA LEU A 75 -10.48 11.67 -15.40
C LEU A 75 -11.39 11.32 -16.60
N SER A 76 -11.03 11.83 -17.77
CA SER A 76 -11.61 11.42 -19.05
C SER A 76 -10.95 10.14 -19.57
N ASP A 77 -11.63 9.41 -20.47
CA ASP A 77 -11.02 8.23 -21.10
C ASP A 77 -9.72 8.56 -21.84
N LYS A 78 -9.59 9.76 -22.42
CA LYS A 78 -8.36 10.20 -23.09
C LYS A 78 -7.18 10.41 -22.14
N GLU A 79 -7.43 10.72 -20.88
CA GLU A 79 -6.37 10.83 -19.87
C GLU A 79 -5.98 9.47 -19.27
N ILE A 80 -6.87 8.47 -19.40
CA ILE A 80 -6.66 7.11 -18.89
C ILE A 80 -5.94 6.22 -19.91
N GLU A 81 -6.14 6.47 -21.20
CA GLU A 81 -5.45 5.80 -22.32
C GLU A 81 -4.00 6.28 -22.49
#